data_AF-A0A815C7R1-F1
#
_entry.id   AF-A0A815C7R1-F1
#
_cell.length_a   1.000
_cell.length_b   1.000
_cell.length_c   1.000
_cell.angle_alpha   90.00
_cell.angle_beta   90.00
_cell.angle_gamma   90.00
#
_symmetry.space_group_name_H-M   'P 1'
#
loop_
_entity.id
_entity.type
_entity.pdbx_description
1 polymer ?
#
loop_
_entity_poly.entity_id
_entity_poly.type
_entity_poly.pdbx_seq_one_letter_code
_entity_poly.pdbx_strand_id
1 'polypeptide(L)'
;MSDANVTTNDNQRQSRSESIATQEQLPMKTTRTGSTANGSTGKDQAIVPSTTSVDERSKYRSPLVSRYASAEMSYNFSDVKKFSTWRRLWFWLAQCQKQLGLDITDEQLDEMEKNLTNIDFDIAEAEERRRRHDVMAHVHTFARCCPKASPIIHLGATSAFVGDNADLIVMRDGFDILINKLVRCIQRLTQFAQEYACLPTLGYTHMQPAQLTTVGKRACVWIQDLLMDLKNFERVKRQLKFRGVKGTTGTQASFLQLFNGDHFKVEELDRMVTEMAGFSKAFIICAQTYTRKLDVEVVSVLSSFGGTIHKMCTDIRLLASLKEIEEPFEIEQIGSSAMPYKRNPMRCERCCSLARHLMTLINDPLGTHSVQWMERTLDDSANKRICIPEAFLTADIILFTLLNISEGLVVYPKVIEKHIKQELPFMATENLIMAMVSAGGNRQECHEKIRTLSQKAAERVKMDGLDNDLVERVKSDPYFAPIINKLDVLLDAKTFIGRAPEQVYEFISREVEPALKNYASTITPNATKPTELNV
;
A
#
# COMPACT_ATOMS: atom_id res chain seq x y z
N MET A 1 36.78 2.87 -46.48
CA MET A 1 37.12 4.27 -46.17
C MET A 1 36.86 4.48 -44.69
N SER A 2 37.97 4.67 -43.95
CA SER A 2 38.13 5.32 -42.63
C SER A 2 37.27 4.90 -41.43
N ASP A 3 37.73 4.85 -40.19
CA ASP A 3 39.03 4.66 -39.50
C ASP A 3 38.76 5.01 -38.03
N ALA A 4 39.64 4.55 -37.13
CA ALA A 4 39.94 5.10 -35.79
C ALA A 4 38.89 4.87 -34.66
N ASN A 5 39.25 4.65 -33.39
CA ASN A 5 40.52 4.62 -32.66
C ASN A 5 40.21 4.09 -31.25
N VAL A 6 41.03 3.19 -30.69
CA VAL A 6 41.31 3.18 -29.23
C VAL A 6 42.74 2.69 -29.02
N THR A 7 43.61 3.59 -28.57
CA THR A 7 44.97 3.30 -28.11
C THR A 7 44.99 3.09 -26.60
N THR A 8 45.71 2.06 -26.20
CA THR A 8 46.16 1.71 -24.85
C THR A 8 47.25 2.66 -24.37
N ASN A 9 47.34 2.91 -23.06
CA ASN A 9 48.65 2.97 -22.40
C ASN A 9 48.56 2.78 -20.89
N ASP A 10 49.53 2.03 -20.40
CA ASP A 10 49.74 1.64 -19.01
C ASP A 10 51.20 2.00 -18.62
N ASN A 11 51.42 2.12 -17.30
CA ASN A 11 52.69 2.20 -16.56
C ASN A 11 53.40 3.53 -16.21
N GLN A 12 53.43 3.76 -14.88
CA GLN A 12 54.58 4.01 -13.97
C GLN A 12 55.42 5.30 -14.15
N ARG A 13 55.97 5.98 -13.13
CA ARG A 13 56.26 5.81 -11.69
C ARG A 13 56.80 7.19 -11.22
N GLN A 14 56.58 7.63 -9.97
CA GLN A 14 57.67 8.00 -9.04
C GLN A 14 57.18 8.57 -7.68
N SER A 15 57.91 8.11 -6.66
CA SER A 15 57.94 8.33 -5.22
C SER A 15 57.86 9.76 -4.66
N ARG A 16 57.33 9.91 -3.44
CA ARG A 16 58.07 10.42 -2.27
C ARG A 16 57.38 10.08 -0.93
N SER A 17 58.25 9.89 0.06
CA SER A 17 58.10 9.47 1.46
C SER A 17 57.45 10.49 2.38
N GLU A 18 56.78 10.05 3.46
CA GLU A 18 56.90 10.63 4.81
C GLU A 18 56.27 9.73 5.90
N SER A 19 56.76 9.91 7.12
CA SER A 19 56.87 8.93 8.20
C SER A 19 55.92 9.16 9.40
N ILE A 20 55.46 8.03 9.95
CA ILE A 20 55.14 7.65 11.34
C ILE A 20 55.25 8.73 12.45
N ALA A 21 54.19 8.86 13.26
CA ALA A 21 54.31 9.20 14.70
C ALA A 21 53.18 8.52 15.52
N THR A 22 53.59 7.98 16.66
CA THR A 22 52.97 7.01 17.55
C THR A 22 52.04 7.60 18.63
N GLN A 23 51.08 6.78 19.07
CA GLN A 23 50.24 6.97 20.26
C GLN A 23 51.04 6.70 21.55
N GLU A 24 50.87 7.55 22.57
CA GLU A 24 51.28 7.28 23.96
C GLU A 24 50.07 7.33 24.91
N GLN A 25 50.01 6.30 25.76
CA GLN A 25 49.08 6.12 26.86
C GLN A 25 49.50 6.94 28.08
N LEU A 26 48.55 7.47 28.85
CA LEU A 26 48.77 8.06 30.17
C LEU A 26 47.97 7.33 31.27
N PRO A 27 48.57 6.96 32.41
CA PRO A 27 47.91 6.19 33.47
C PRO A 27 47.27 7.06 34.57
N MET A 28 46.19 6.53 35.15
CA MET A 28 45.53 7.02 36.37
C MET A 28 46.48 6.98 37.58
N LYS A 29 46.57 8.09 38.32
CA LYS A 29 47.16 8.15 39.66
C LYS A 29 46.07 8.12 40.72
N THR A 30 46.19 7.17 41.64
CA THR A 30 45.52 7.08 42.93
C THR A 30 46.17 8.04 43.94
N THR A 31 45.36 8.67 44.78
CA THR A 31 45.81 9.17 46.11
C THR A 31 44.63 9.16 47.07
N ARG A 32 44.82 8.47 48.21
CA ARG A 32 43.97 8.46 49.40
C ARG A 32 44.54 9.44 50.42
N THR A 33 43.67 10.15 51.14
CA THR A 33 43.71 10.58 52.57
C THR A 33 42.49 11.49 52.77
N GLY A 34 41.71 11.54 53.84
CA GLY A 34 41.57 10.77 55.07
C GLY A 34 40.55 11.48 56.00
N SER A 35 39.68 10.67 56.64
CA SER A 35 39.08 10.80 58.00
C SER A 35 38.14 11.96 58.41
N THR A 36 36.90 11.60 58.79
CA THR A 36 36.17 11.79 60.10
C THR A 36 34.66 11.76 59.83
N ALA A 37 33.71 11.42 60.72
CA ALA A 37 33.53 10.44 61.78
C ALA A 37 32.00 10.44 62.11
N ASN A 38 31.49 9.35 62.68
CA ASN A 38 30.20 9.19 63.41
C ASN A 38 28.88 9.02 62.64
N GLY A 39 28.27 7.83 62.79
CA GLY A 39 27.13 7.73 63.71
C GLY A 39 25.77 7.30 63.15
N SER A 40 25.37 6.08 63.53
CA SER A 40 24.01 5.62 63.83
C SER A 40 23.18 4.93 62.74
N THR A 41 22.58 3.85 63.24
CA THR A 41 21.77 2.80 62.62
C THR A 41 20.34 3.26 62.34
N GLY A 42 19.82 2.95 61.16
CA GLY A 42 18.40 3.07 60.85
C GLY A 42 18.02 2.10 59.73
N LYS A 43 17.16 1.13 60.05
CA LYS A 43 16.48 0.28 59.07
C LYS A 43 15.56 1.18 58.25
N ASP A 44 15.82 1.32 56.95
CA ASP A 44 14.80 1.75 56.01
C ASP A 44 14.73 0.75 54.87
N GLN A 45 13.57 0.10 54.75
CA GLN A 45 13.17 -0.64 53.58
C GLN A 45 13.30 0.30 52.38
N ALA A 46 14.24 0.01 51.49
CA ALA A 46 14.30 0.66 50.20
C ALA A 46 13.02 0.27 49.44
N ILE A 47 12.03 1.16 49.50
CA ILE A 47 10.93 1.22 48.54
C ILE A 47 11.61 1.33 47.18
N VAL A 48 11.59 0.24 46.42
CA VAL A 48 11.97 0.24 45.00
C VAL A 48 11.06 1.29 44.34
N PRO A 49 11.59 2.36 43.74
CA PRO A 49 10.75 3.35 43.10
C PRO A 49 9.98 2.65 41.98
N SER A 50 8.66 2.70 42.06
CA SER A 50 7.78 2.30 40.97
C SER A 50 8.27 3.00 39.71
N THR A 51 8.57 2.23 38.68
CA THR A 51 8.92 2.73 37.35
C THR A 51 7.86 3.74 36.92
N THR A 52 8.19 5.03 36.98
CA THR A 52 7.38 6.08 36.37
C THR A 52 7.19 5.69 34.91
N SER A 53 5.96 5.41 34.50
CA SER A 53 5.61 5.10 33.12
C SER A 53 6.11 6.27 32.26
N VAL A 54 7.15 6.03 31.48
CA VAL A 54 7.68 7.01 30.53
C VAL A 54 6.54 7.38 29.58
N ASP A 55 6.23 8.67 29.43
CA ASP A 55 5.20 9.13 28.50
C ASP A 55 5.54 8.61 27.09
N GLU A 56 4.69 7.79 26.48
CA GLU A 56 4.94 7.24 25.15
C GLU A 56 5.09 8.33 24.06
N ARG A 57 4.62 9.56 24.31
CA ARG A 57 4.87 10.72 23.43
C ARG A 57 6.30 11.23 23.49
N SER A 58 7.09 10.81 24.49
CA SER A 58 8.52 11.13 24.59
C SER A 58 9.41 10.16 23.80
N LYS A 59 8.83 9.18 23.09
CA LYS A 59 9.53 8.25 22.21
C LYS A 59 9.09 8.44 20.76
N TYR A 60 9.93 8.05 19.81
CA TYR A 60 9.51 7.94 18.41
C TYR A 60 8.37 6.92 18.31
N ARG A 61 7.30 7.32 17.62
CA ARG A 61 6.17 6.45 17.29
C ARG A 61 5.98 6.49 15.79
N SER A 62 5.82 5.31 15.18
CA SER A 62 5.52 5.25 13.76
C SER A 62 4.23 6.05 13.47
N PRO A 63 4.25 7.01 12.53
CA PRO A 63 3.06 7.76 12.17
C PRO A 63 2.01 6.87 11.51
N LEU A 64 2.41 5.73 10.94
CA LEU A 64 1.48 4.77 10.35
C LEU A 64 0.46 4.29 11.40
N VAL A 65 0.91 3.97 12.61
CA VAL A 65 0.02 3.50 13.69
C VAL A 65 -0.56 4.67 14.50
N SER A 66 0.26 5.65 14.87
CA SER A 66 -0.16 6.70 15.80
C SER A 66 -1.06 7.78 15.20
N ARG A 67 -1.27 7.77 13.88
CA ARG A 67 -1.99 8.84 13.17
C ARG A 67 -2.96 8.35 12.09
N TYR A 68 -2.58 7.32 11.34
CA TYR A 68 -3.21 7.10 10.04
C TYR A 68 -3.98 5.77 9.90
N ALA A 69 -3.36 4.64 10.25
CA ALA A 69 -3.89 3.32 9.94
C ALA A 69 -5.20 3.06 10.68
N SER A 70 -6.06 2.24 10.08
CA SER A 70 -7.29 1.81 10.74
C SER A 70 -6.99 0.96 11.98
N ALA A 71 -7.88 1.02 12.96
CA ALA A 71 -7.77 0.22 14.19
C ALA A 71 -7.72 -1.28 13.89
N GLU A 72 -8.46 -1.76 12.89
CA GLU A 72 -8.46 -3.16 12.47
C GLU A 72 -7.11 -3.62 11.91
N MET A 73 -6.48 -2.84 11.03
CA MET A 73 -5.17 -3.19 10.47
C MET A 73 -4.06 -3.07 11.51
N SER A 74 -4.12 -2.03 12.34
CA SER A 74 -3.19 -1.87 13.46
C SER A 74 -3.31 -3.01 14.47
N TYR A 75 -4.53 -3.47 14.78
CA TYR A 75 -4.73 -4.62 15.65
C TYR A 75 -4.21 -5.91 15.01
N ASN A 76 -4.41 -6.09 13.69
CA ASN A 76 -3.96 -7.28 12.97
C ASN A 76 -2.43 -7.50 13.05
N PHE A 77 -1.64 -6.43 13.14
CA PHE A 77 -0.18 -6.48 13.34
C PHE A 77 0.27 -6.17 14.77
N SER A 78 -0.66 -6.14 15.74
CA SER A 78 -0.32 -5.89 17.14
C SER A 78 0.29 -7.13 17.81
N ASP A 79 1.08 -6.89 18.87
CA ASP A 79 1.60 -7.96 19.71
C ASP A 79 0.49 -8.80 20.37
N VAL A 80 -0.65 -8.18 20.73
CA VAL A 80 -1.82 -8.90 21.24
C VAL A 80 -2.34 -9.92 20.24
N LYS A 81 -2.54 -9.52 18.97
CA LYS A 81 -2.95 -10.45 17.90
C LYS A 81 -1.87 -11.51 17.65
N LYS A 82 -0.59 -11.13 17.59
CA LYS A 82 0.53 -12.05 17.36
C LYS A 82 0.58 -13.15 18.43
N PHE A 83 0.67 -12.77 19.70
CA PHE A 83 0.90 -13.74 20.77
C PHE A 83 -0.36 -14.54 21.13
N SER A 84 -1.56 -13.98 20.95
CA SER A 84 -2.80 -14.79 21.03
C SER A 84 -2.89 -15.80 19.88
N THR A 85 -2.41 -15.44 18.69
CA THR A 85 -2.30 -16.37 17.56
C THR A 85 -1.27 -17.47 17.83
N TRP A 86 -0.14 -17.16 18.47
CA TRP A 86 0.83 -18.18 18.90
C TRP A 86 0.21 -19.19 19.87
N ARG A 87 -0.51 -18.71 20.89
CA ARG A 87 -1.24 -19.60 21.82
C ARG A 87 -2.27 -20.46 21.12
N ARG A 88 -3.00 -19.89 20.16
CA ARG A 88 -3.97 -20.64 19.37
C ARG A 88 -3.32 -21.70 18.48
N LEU A 89 -2.17 -21.42 17.87
CA LEU A 89 -1.39 -22.41 17.13
C LEU A 89 -0.89 -23.55 18.03
N TRP A 90 -0.41 -23.24 19.24
CA TRP A 90 -0.05 -24.29 20.20
C TRP A 90 -1.25 -25.12 20.64
N PHE A 91 -2.41 -24.49 20.85
CA PHE A 91 -3.66 -25.20 21.17
C PHE A 91 -4.08 -26.14 20.04
N TRP A 92 -4.09 -25.68 18.79
CA TRP A 92 -4.39 -26.53 17.63
C TRP A 92 -3.40 -27.68 17.47
N LEU A 93 -2.11 -27.42 17.69
CA LEU A 93 -1.08 -28.46 17.67
C LEU A 93 -1.37 -29.55 18.70
N ALA A 94 -1.63 -29.17 19.96
CA ALA A 94 -1.94 -30.10 21.04
C ALA A 94 -3.24 -30.88 20.77
N GLN A 95 -4.27 -30.20 20.26
CA GLN A 95 -5.55 -30.85 19.93
C GLN A 95 -5.37 -31.90 18.83
N CYS A 96 -4.63 -31.60 17.76
CA CYS A 96 -4.36 -32.55 16.69
C CYS A 96 -3.46 -33.70 17.15
N GLN A 97 -2.42 -33.41 17.93
CA GLN A 97 -1.55 -34.43 18.54
C GLN A 97 -2.33 -35.42 19.41
N LYS A 98 -3.28 -34.93 20.20
CA LYS A 98 -4.19 -35.77 20.98
C LYS A 98 -5.01 -36.69 20.08
N GLN A 99 -5.65 -36.13 19.05
CA GLN A 99 -6.48 -36.92 18.12
C GLN A 99 -5.68 -38.00 17.38
N LEU A 100 -4.38 -37.78 17.18
CA LEU A 100 -3.46 -38.74 16.55
C LEU A 100 -2.82 -39.72 17.55
N GLY A 101 -3.21 -39.66 18.82
CA GLY A 101 -2.88 -40.65 19.84
C GLY A 101 -1.68 -40.32 20.72
N LEU A 102 -1.24 -39.06 20.79
CA LEU A 102 -0.32 -38.64 21.87
C LEU A 102 -1.10 -38.48 23.18
N ASP A 103 -0.43 -38.79 24.30
CA ASP A 103 -1.00 -38.71 25.65
C ASP A 103 -1.16 -37.25 26.09
N ILE A 104 -2.26 -36.63 25.67
CA ILE A 104 -2.66 -35.26 25.99
C ILE A 104 -4.10 -35.31 26.53
N THR A 105 -4.31 -34.77 27.72
CA THR A 105 -5.61 -34.84 28.43
C THR A 105 -6.56 -33.73 27.99
N ASP A 106 -7.88 -33.92 28.14
CA ASP A 106 -8.86 -32.84 27.92
C ASP A 106 -8.63 -31.66 28.86
N GLU A 107 -8.23 -31.93 30.11
CA GLU A 107 -7.93 -30.87 31.08
C GLU A 107 -6.80 -29.95 30.63
N GLN A 108 -5.78 -30.48 29.95
CA GLN A 108 -4.69 -29.68 29.38
C GLN A 108 -5.20 -28.78 28.25
N LEU A 109 -6.05 -29.32 27.36
CA LEU A 109 -6.62 -28.55 26.26
C LEU A 109 -7.57 -27.45 26.76
N ASP A 110 -8.45 -27.77 27.70
CA ASP A 110 -9.37 -26.81 28.34
C ASP A 110 -8.62 -25.67 29.02
N GLU A 111 -7.49 -25.97 29.68
CA GLU A 111 -6.65 -24.96 30.33
C GLU A 111 -6.00 -24.02 29.32
N MET A 112 -5.51 -24.55 28.20
CA MET A 112 -4.96 -23.75 27.09
C MET A 112 -6.03 -22.87 26.44
N GLU A 113 -7.22 -23.41 26.17
CA GLU A 113 -8.30 -22.71 25.49
C GLU A 113 -8.79 -21.50 26.30
N LYS A 114 -8.96 -21.67 27.63
CA LYS A 114 -9.36 -20.59 28.54
C LYS A 114 -8.34 -19.45 28.63
N ASN A 115 -7.09 -19.70 28.24
CA ASN A 115 -5.97 -18.76 28.38
C ASN A 115 -5.41 -18.26 27.04
N LEU A 116 -6.10 -18.44 25.91
CA LEU A 116 -5.60 -18.00 24.59
C LEU A 116 -5.32 -16.49 24.52
N THR A 117 -6.11 -15.67 25.21
CA THR A 117 -6.00 -14.20 25.22
C THR A 117 -5.48 -13.62 26.55
N ASN A 118 -5.30 -14.46 27.58
CA ASN A 118 -4.80 -14.06 28.90
C ASN A 118 -3.27 -13.94 28.92
N ILE A 119 -2.71 -12.88 28.33
CA ILE A 119 -1.27 -12.73 28.12
C ILE A 119 -0.67 -11.73 29.12
N ASP A 120 0.20 -12.23 29.99
CA ASP A 120 1.02 -11.40 30.87
C ASP A 120 2.29 -10.95 30.13
N PHE A 121 2.27 -9.73 29.62
CA PHE A 121 3.38 -9.15 28.86
C PHE A 121 4.60 -8.84 29.73
N ASP A 122 4.42 -8.46 30.99
CA ASP A 122 5.53 -8.16 31.89
C ASP A 122 6.37 -9.41 32.16
N ILE A 123 5.72 -10.57 32.36
CA ILE A 123 6.39 -11.85 32.48
C ILE A 123 7.09 -12.23 31.18
N ALA A 124 6.41 -12.08 30.03
CA ALA A 124 7.00 -12.39 28.74
C ALA A 124 8.25 -11.57 28.45
N GLU A 125 8.21 -10.26 28.68
CA GLU A 125 9.35 -9.37 28.51
C GLU A 125 10.50 -9.69 29.47
N ALA A 126 10.20 -9.96 30.75
CA ALA A 126 11.23 -10.37 31.71
C ALA A 126 11.90 -11.68 31.29
N GLU A 127 11.12 -12.62 30.78
CA GLU A 127 11.61 -13.91 30.32
C GLU A 127 12.38 -13.82 29.00
N GLU A 128 12.03 -12.90 28.12
CA GLU A 128 12.78 -12.61 26.90
C GLU A 128 14.12 -11.94 27.22
N ARG A 129 14.16 -10.97 28.15
CA ARG A 129 15.41 -10.36 28.63
C ARG A 129 16.36 -11.42 29.20
N ARG A 130 15.81 -12.42 29.90
CA ARG A 130 16.59 -13.52 30.49
C ARG A 130 17.08 -14.53 29.44
N ARG A 131 16.19 -14.98 28.55
CA ARG A 131 16.48 -16.09 27.63
C ARG A 131 17.00 -15.67 26.26
N ARG A 132 16.86 -14.40 25.89
CA ARG A 132 17.20 -13.85 24.58
C ARG A 132 16.48 -14.57 23.43
N HIS A 133 15.26 -15.03 23.69
CA HIS A 133 14.43 -15.74 22.73
C HIS A 133 12.93 -15.49 23.01
N ASP A 134 12.26 -14.78 22.10
CA ASP A 134 10.85 -14.37 22.21
C ASP A 134 9.88 -15.56 22.28
N VAL A 135 9.99 -16.54 21.38
CA VAL A 135 9.11 -17.73 21.41
C VAL A 135 9.24 -18.48 22.73
N MET A 136 10.46 -18.77 23.19
CA MET A 136 10.65 -19.48 24.45
C MET A 136 10.16 -18.69 25.66
N ALA A 137 10.31 -17.35 25.65
CA ALA A 137 9.73 -16.50 26.68
C ALA A 137 8.20 -16.65 26.74
N HIS A 138 7.53 -16.67 25.58
CA HIS A 138 6.09 -16.88 25.51
C HIS A 138 5.65 -18.32 25.82
N VAL A 139 6.46 -19.35 25.50
CA VAL A 139 6.21 -20.73 25.94
C VAL A 139 6.18 -20.79 27.47
N HIS A 140 7.18 -20.20 28.14
CA HIS A 140 7.24 -20.17 29.60
C HIS A 140 6.12 -19.34 30.22
N THR A 141 5.78 -18.21 29.60
CA THR A 141 4.68 -17.36 30.05
C THR A 141 3.34 -18.09 29.93
N PHE A 142 3.12 -18.83 28.84
CA PHE A 142 1.89 -19.60 28.66
C PHE A 142 1.84 -20.82 29.59
N ALA A 143 2.96 -21.53 29.75
CA ALA A 143 3.09 -22.62 30.72
C ALA A 143 2.81 -22.18 32.16
N ARG A 144 3.12 -20.93 32.53
CA ARG A 144 2.85 -20.41 33.87
C ARG A 144 1.37 -20.22 34.16
N CYS A 145 0.58 -19.76 33.18
CA CYS A 145 -0.87 -19.68 33.33
C CYS A 145 -1.59 -21.00 32.99
N CYS A 146 -0.88 -21.96 32.38
CA CYS A 146 -1.37 -23.30 32.08
C CYS A 146 -0.45 -24.39 32.67
N PRO A 147 -0.38 -24.55 34.00
CA PRO A 147 0.55 -25.48 34.64
C PRO A 147 0.30 -26.95 34.25
N LYS A 148 -0.96 -27.37 34.00
CA LYS A 148 -1.25 -28.74 33.55
C LYS A 148 -0.75 -28.95 32.13
N ALA A 149 -0.93 -27.96 31.26
CA ALA A 149 -0.48 -28.02 29.87
C ALA A 149 1.02 -27.68 29.69
N SER A 150 1.71 -27.20 30.72
CA SER A 150 3.14 -26.85 30.64
C SER A 150 4.03 -27.93 29.98
N PRO A 151 3.85 -29.25 30.22
CA PRO A 151 4.71 -30.27 29.61
C PRO A 151 4.47 -30.51 28.11
N ILE A 152 3.32 -30.11 27.57
CA ILE A 152 2.90 -30.43 26.19
C ILE A 152 2.90 -29.20 25.27
N ILE A 153 3.04 -27.99 25.80
CA ILE A 153 3.16 -26.78 24.98
C ILE A 153 4.42 -26.88 24.11
N HIS A 154 4.24 -26.65 22.80
CA HIS A 154 5.32 -26.67 21.80
C HIS A 154 5.94 -28.05 21.50
N LEU A 155 5.31 -29.15 21.95
CA LEU A 155 5.84 -30.50 21.79
C LEU A 155 6.16 -30.86 20.32
N GLY A 156 7.44 -31.16 20.05
CA GLY A 156 7.96 -31.53 18.73
C GLY A 156 8.18 -30.38 17.75
N ALA A 157 7.72 -29.16 18.07
CA ALA A 157 7.80 -28.01 17.19
C ALA A 157 9.12 -27.24 17.34
N THR A 158 9.33 -26.29 16.43
CA THR A 158 10.40 -25.28 16.47
C THR A 158 9.79 -23.90 16.50
N SER A 159 10.54 -22.86 16.86
CA SER A 159 10.09 -21.46 16.93
C SER A 159 9.34 -20.98 15.68
N ALA A 160 9.76 -21.43 14.48
CA ALA A 160 9.09 -21.13 13.22
C ALA A 160 7.66 -21.71 13.11
N PHE A 161 7.28 -22.70 13.93
CA PHE A 161 5.90 -23.18 13.96
C PHE A 161 4.93 -22.07 14.37
N VAL A 162 5.25 -21.26 15.37
CA VAL A 162 4.36 -20.15 15.76
C VAL A 162 4.68 -18.85 15.04
N GLY A 163 5.96 -18.55 14.83
CA GLY A 163 6.38 -17.32 14.14
C GLY A 163 5.85 -17.25 12.71
N ASP A 164 6.26 -18.20 11.86
CA ASP A 164 5.94 -18.16 10.44
C ASP A 164 4.46 -18.42 10.15
N ASN A 165 3.81 -19.33 10.88
CA ASN A 165 2.38 -19.58 10.67
C ASN A 165 1.52 -18.39 11.13
N ALA A 166 1.90 -17.69 12.22
CA ALA A 166 1.21 -16.48 12.61
C ALA A 166 1.41 -15.35 11.60
N ASP A 167 2.63 -15.18 11.05
CA ASP A 167 2.91 -14.23 9.97
C ASP A 167 2.01 -14.48 8.75
N LEU A 168 1.85 -15.73 8.33
CA LEU A 168 0.96 -16.12 7.23
C LEU A 168 -0.51 -15.82 7.52
N ILE A 169 -0.97 -16.07 8.75
CA ILE A 169 -2.33 -15.72 9.20
C ILE A 169 -2.55 -14.20 9.13
N VAL A 170 -1.66 -13.39 9.70
CA VAL A 170 -1.83 -11.93 9.71
C VAL A 170 -1.71 -11.33 8.30
N MET A 171 -0.89 -11.90 7.41
CA MET A 171 -0.85 -11.47 6.00
C MET A 171 -2.15 -11.80 5.26
N ARG A 172 -2.72 -13.00 5.46
CA ARG A 172 -4.02 -13.37 4.88
C ARG A 172 -5.12 -12.44 5.38
N ASP A 173 -5.22 -12.27 6.71
CA ASP A 173 -6.21 -11.41 7.36
C ASP A 173 -6.01 -9.94 6.93
N GLY A 174 -4.76 -9.51 6.68
CA GLY A 174 -4.44 -8.20 6.14
C GLY A 174 -4.98 -7.99 4.73
N PHE A 175 -4.84 -8.99 3.84
CA PHE A 175 -5.44 -8.92 2.50
C PHE A 175 -6.98 -8.90 2.56
N ASP A 176 -7.61 -9.60 3.50
CA ASP A 176 -9.05 -9.51 3.72
C ASP A 176 -9.50 -8.06 4.00
N ILE A 177 -8.78 -7.37 4.89
CA ILE A 177 -9.05 -5.96 5.22
C ILE A 177 -8.87 -5.07 3.98
N LEU A 178 -7.75 -5.21 3.26
CA LEU A 178 -7.42 -4.37 2.10
C LEU A 178 -8.41 -4.58 0.94
N ILE A 179 -8.73 -5.84 0.60
CA ILE A 179 -9.64 -6.16 -0.50
C ILE A 179 -11.01 -5.53 -0.26
N ASN A 180 -11.54 -5.59 0.96
CA ASN A 180 -12.83 -5.00 1.29
C ASN A 180 -12.85 -3.48 1.08
N LYS A 181 -11.77 -2.78 1.39
CA LYS A 181 -11.65 -1.32 1.15
C LYS A 181 -11.47 -0.99 -0.32
N LEU A 182 -10.65 -1.77 -1.03
CA LEU A 182 -10.40 -1.60 -2.46
C LEU A 182 -11.68 -1.75 -3.29
N VAL A 183 -12.50 -2.76 -3.00
CA VAL A 183 -13.82 -2.98 -3.62
C VAL A 183 -14.72 -1.75 -3.44
N ARG A 184 -14.75 -1.16 -2.24
CA ARG A 184 -15.53 0.06 -1.96
C ARG A 184 -15.01 1.27 -2.76
N CYS A 185 -13.69 1.44 -2.87
CA CYS A 185 -13.10 2.50 -3.69
C CYS A 185 -13.50 2.35 -5.16
N ILE A 186 -13.40 1.14 -5.70
CA ILE A 186 -13.81 0.82 -7.08
C ILE A 186 -15.30 1.15 -7.27
N GLN A 187 -16.18 0.69 -6.38
CA GLN A 187 -17.61 1.01 -6.44
C GLN A 187 -17.87 2.53 -6.49
N ARG A 188 -17.26 3.31 -5.60
CA ARG A 188 -17.48 4.77 -5.53
C ARG A 188 -16.99 5.48 -6.78
N LEU A 189 -15.83 5.09 -7.29
CA LEU A 189 -15.32 5.62 -8.56
C LEU A 189 -16.18 5.19 -9.75
N THR A 190 -16.76 3.99 -9.74
CA THR A 190 -17.71 3.55 -10.76
C THR A 190 -18.97 4.40 -10.78
N GLN A 191 -19.53 4.71 -9.61
CA GLN A 191 -20.68 5.61 -9.49
C GLN A 191 -20.35 7.01 -10.04
N PHE A 192 -19.19 7.56 -9.66
CA PHE A 192 -18.68 8.81 -10.21
C PHE A 192 -18.48 8.75 -11.74
N ALA A 193 -17.93 7.64 -12.24
CA ALA A 193 -17.70 7.47 -13.68
C ALA A 193 -19.01 7.42 -14.47
N GLN A 194 -20.06 6.79 -13.93
CA GLN A 194 -21.40 6.76 -14.53
C GLN A 194 -22.05 8.14 -14.53
N GLU A 195 -22.02 8.84 -13.40
CA GLU A 195 -22.60 10.19 -13.27
C GLU A 195 -22.02 11.15 -14.30
N TYR A 196 -20.70 11.09 -14.49
CA TYR A 196 -19.98 12.00 -15.39
C TYR A 196 -19.59 11.36 -16.74
N ALA A 197 -20.25 10.26 -17.12
CA ALA A 197 -19.93 9.51 -18.35
C ALA A 197 -20.01 10.37 -19.61
N CYS A 198 -20.95 11.33 -19.63
CA CYS A 198 -21.24 12.19 -20.78
C CYS A 198 -20.68 13.62 -20.64
N LEU A 199 -20.00 13.98 -19.55
CA LEU A 199 -19.49 15.34 -19.33
C LEU A 199 -18.17 15.53 -20.09
N PRO A 200 -18.11 16.33 -21.18
CA PRO A 200 -16.87 16.57 -21.91
C PRO A 200 -15.83 17.28 -21.03
N THR A 201 -14.56 16.94 -21.20
CA THR A 201 -13.40 17.60 -20.58
C THR A 201 -12.23 17.57 -21.58
N LEU A 202 -11.32 18.55 -21.47
CA LEU A 202 -10.09 18.55 -22.28
C LEU A 202 -9.30 17.26 -22.04
N GLY A 203 -8.87 16.61 -23.12
CA GLY A 203 -7.85 15.57 -23.04
C GLY A 203 -6.49 16.22 -22.79
N TYR A 204 -5.58 15.47 -22.15
CA TYR A 204 -4.21 15.93 -21.93
C TYR A 204 -3.23 14.84 -22.33
N THR A 205 -2.33 15.18 -23.25
CA THR A 205 -1.10 14.43 -23.53
C THR A 205 0.07 15.39 -23.35
N HIS A 206 1.12 14.99 -22.63
CA HIS A 206 2.21 15.90 -22.23
C HIS A 206 1.76 17.15 -21.43
N MET A 207 0.60 17.06 -20.75
CA MET A 207 -0.08 18.23 -20.15
C MET A 207 -0.31 19.38 -21.12
N GLN A 208 -0.50 19.06 -22.40
CA GLN A 208 -0.99 19.97 -23.43
C GLN A 208 -2.42 19.58 -23.81
N PRO A 209 -3.29 20.57 -24.16
CA PRO A 209 -4.63 20.30 -24.62
C PRO A 209 -4.63 19.34 -25.82
N ALA A 210 -5.45 18.30 -25.73
CA ALA A 210 -5.66 17.28 -26.74
C ALA A 210 -7.17 17.02 -26.93
N GLN A 211 -7.51 16.16 -27.90
CA GLN A 211 -8.89 15.77 -28.21
C GLN A 211 -9.71 15.48 -26.94
N LEU A 212 -10.98 15.90 -26.95
CA LEU A 212 -11.83 15.79 -25.78
C LEU A 212 -12.02 14.32 -25.37
N THR A 213 -12.18 14.13 -24.08
CA THR A 213 -12.67 12.90 -23.46
C THR A 213 -13.86 13.27 -22.57
N THR A 214 -14.37 12.35 -21.76
CA THR A 214 -15.29 12.69 -20.66
C THR A 214 -14.63 12.51 -19.30
N VAL A 215 -15.16 13.21 -18.30
CA VAL A 215 -14.74 13.07 -16.91
C VAL A 215 -14.91 11.63 -16.44
N GLY A 216 -16.04 11.00 -16.76
CA GLY A 216 -16.28 9.59 -16.43
C GLY A 216 -15.30 8.63 -17.12
N LYS A 217 -14.99 8.84 -18.41
CA LYS A 217 -13.97 8.04 -19.11
C LYS A 217 -12.59 8.17 -18.49
N ARG A 218 -12.21 9.36 -18.02
CA ARG A 218 -10.94 9.56 -17.30
C ARG A 218 -10.93 8.75 -16.00
N ALA A 219 -12.04 8.74 -15.26
CA ALA A 219 -12.16 7.92 -14.04
C ALA A 219 -12.06 6.41 -14.34
N CYS A 220 -12.58 5.94 -15.47
CA CYS A 220 -12.42 4.53 -15.88
C CYS A 220 -10.96 4.11 -16.06
N VAL A 221 -10.04 5.02 -16.45
CA VAL A 221 -8.60 4.71 -16.50
C VAL A 221 -8.07 4.36 -15.11
N TRP A 222 -8.48 5.10 -14.08
CA TRP A 222 -8.08 4.81 -12.70
C TRP A 222 -8.71 3.50 -12.19
N ILE A 223 -9.99 3.27 -12.53
CA ILE A 223 -10.70 2.05 -12.13
C ILE A 223 -10.06 0.81 -12.75
N GLN A 224 -9.61 0.88 -14.01
CA GLN A 224 -8.95 -0.23 -14.67
C GLN A 224 -7.69 -0.69 -13.91
N ASP A 225 -6.84 0.24 -13.49
CA ASP A 225 -5.64 -0.09 -12.71
C ASP A 225 -6.02 -0.71 -11.35
N LEU A 226 -7.06 -0.18 -10.68
CA LEU A 226 -7.57 -0.75 -9.42
C LEU A 226 -8.16 -2.16 -9.58
N LEU A 227 -8.78 -2.48 -10.72
CA LEU A 227 -9.22 -3.85 -11.02
C LEU A 227 -8.04 -4.81 -11.19
N MET A 228 -6.94 -4.35 -11.79
CA MET A 228 -5.71 -5.14 -11.89
C MET A 228 -5.12 -5.40 -10.49
N ASP A 229 -5.13 -4.39 -9.62
CA ASP A 229 -4.69 -4.54 -8.22
C ASP A 229 -5.59 -5.49 -7.44
N LEU A 230 -6.92 -5.40 -7.59
CA LEU A 230 -7.87 -6.32 -6.94
C LEU A 230 -7.58 -7.78 -7.34
N LYS A 231 -7.43 -8.04 -8.65
CA LYS A 231 -7.08 -9.38 -9.16
C LYS A 231 -5.76 -9.88 -8.59
N ASN A 232 -4.77 -8.99 -8.41
CA ASN A 232 -3.48 -9.33 -7.84
C ASN A 232 -3.57 -9.64 -6.34
N PHE A 233 -4.33 -8.86 -5.56
CA PHE A 233 -4.53 -9.10 -4.13
C PHE A 233 -5.26 -10.44 -3.91
N GLU A 234 -6.32 -10.70 -4.67
CA GLU A 234 -7.04 -11.98 -4.64
C GLU A 234 -6.14 -13.15 -5.01
N ARG A 235 -5.32 -12.99 -6.05
CA ARG A 235 -4.38 -14.02 -6.50
C ARG A 235 -3.40 -14.37 -5.39
N VAL A 236 -2.71 -13.39 -4.82
CA VAL A 236 -1.70 -13.62 -3.77
C VAL A 236 -2.37 -14.23 -2.54
N LYS A 237 -3.49 -13.66 -2.07
CA LYS A 237 -4.24 -14.20 -0.92
C LYS A 237 -4.63 -15.67 -1.13
N ARG A 238 -5.15 -16.03 -2.30
CA ARG A 238 -5.53 -17.42 -2.64
C ARG A 238 -4.31 -18.35 -2.76
N GLN A 239 -3.16 -17.81 -3.14
CA GLN A 239 -1.92 -18.55 -3.30
C GLN A 239 -1.10 -18.68 -2.02
N LEU A 240 -1.42 -17.91 -0.96
CA LEU A 240 -0.80 -18.07 0.36
C LEU A 240 -1.02 -19.51 0.82
N LYS A 241 0.09 -20.19 1.08
CA LYS A 241 0.11 -21.53 1.67
C LYS A 241 0.58 -21.44 3.10
N PHE A 242 0.04 -22.29 3.94
CA PHE A 242 0.49 -22.43 5.32
C PHE A 242 1.88 -23.07 5.38
N ARG A 243 2.71 -22.72 6.37
CA ARG A 243 3.96 -23.47 6.61
C ARG A 243 3.61 -24.83 7.19
N GLY A 244 2.72 -24.84 8.19
CA GLY A 244 2.31 -26.04 8.91
C GLY A 244 3.38 -26.54 9.88
N VAL A 245 3.43 -27.86 10.06
CA VAL A 245 4.19 -28.58 11.08
C VAL A 245 5.39 -29.26 10.43
N LYS A 246 6.56 -28.59 10.45
CA LYS A 246 7.71 -28.93 9.58
C LYS A 246 9.03 -29.23 10.30
N GLY A 247 9.09 -29.01 11.61
CA GLY A 247 10.33 -29.14 12.38
C GLY A 247 11.39 -28.09 12.03
N THR A 248 12.62 -28.28 12.51
CA THR A 248 13.71 -27.28 12.48
C THR A 248 14.32 -27.07 11.08
N THR A 249 14.35 -28.09 10.24
CA THR A 249 14.95 -28.04 8.89
C THR A 249 13.97 -28.48 7.79
N GLY A 250 12.67 -28.53 8.11
CA GLY A 250 11.64 -28.88 7.13
C GLY A 250 11.35 -30.37 6.98
N THR A 251 12.14 -31.23 7.61
CA THR A 251 12.08 -32.70 7.47
C THR A 251 11.07 -33.39 8.37
N GLN A 252 10.43 -32.65 9.30
CA GLN A 252 9.48 -33.20 10.27
C GLN A 252 10.04 -34.29 11.21
N ALA A 253 11.36 -34.45 11.30
CA ALA A 253 12.00 -35.55 12.03
C ALA A 253 11.55 -35.68 13.50
N SER A 254 11.38 -34.56 14.21
CA SER A 254 10.89 -34.54 15.59
C SER A 254 9.47 -35.12 15.71
N PHE A 255 8.58 -34.79 14.77
CA PHE A 255 7.21 -35.31 14.74
C PHE A 255 7.19 -36.78 14.34
N LEU A 256 8.03 -37.19 13.39
CA LEU A 256 8.16 -38.59 13.01
C LEU A 256 8.63 -39.46 14.19
N GLN A 257 9.55 -38.94 15.01
CA GLN A 257 9.96 -39.60 16.25
C GLN A 257 8.83 -39.68 17.28
N LEU A 258 8.05 -38.60 17.47
CA LEU A 258 6.89 -38.59 18.36
C LEU A 258 5.83 -39.62 17.96
N PHE A 259 5.71 -39.91 16.66
CA PHE A 259 4.78 -40.92 16.14
C PHE A 259 5.46 -42.25 15.79
N ASN A 260 6.62 -42.55 16.39
CA ASN A 260 7.29 -43.85 16.26
C ASN A 260 7.56 -44.29 14.80
N GLY A 261 7.83 -43.35 13.90
CA GLY A 261 8.07 -43.64 12.48
C GLY A 261 6.81 -43.69 11.61
N ASP A 262 5.63 -43.36 12.15
CA ASP A 262 4.38 -43.33 11.38
C ASP A 262 4.29 -42.04 10.54
N HIS A 263 4.61 -42.18 9.26
CA HIS A 263 4.55 -41.09 8.28
C HIS A 263 3.13 -40.56 8.06
N PHE A 264 2.11 -41.44 8.12
CA PHE A 264 0.73 -41.04 7.89
C PHE A 264 0.25 -40.07 8.97
N LYS A 265 0.57 -40.34 10.24
CA LYS A 265 0.24 -39.42 11.34
C LYS A 265 0.93 -38.07 11.22
N VAL A 266 2.16 -38.03 10.71
CA VAL A 266 2.89 -36.77 10.47
C VAL A 266 2.21 -35.94 9.39
N GLU A 267 1.83 -36.56 8.27
CA GLU A 267 1.10 -35.89 7.19
C GLU A 267 -0.28 -35.40 7.65
N GLU A 268 -0.99 -36.23 8.41
CA GLU A 268 -2.31 -35.89 8.92
C GLU A 268 -2.25 -34.77 9.97
N LEU A 269 -1.22 -34.75 10.84
CA LEU A 269 -0.99 -33.62 11.77
C LEU A 269 -0.83 -32.30 11.03
N ASP A 270 -0.02 -32.29 9.97
CA ASP A 270 0.22 -31.10 9.15
C ASP A 270 -1.07 -30.65 8.44
N ARG A 271 -1.84 -31.60 7.89
CA ARG A 271 -3.14 -31.35 7.24
C ARG A 271 -4.15 -30.75 8.21
N MET A 272 -4.35 -31.37 9.38
CA MET A 272 -5.33 -30.95 10.38
C MET A 272 -5.02 -29.54 10.91
N VAL A 273 -3.78 -29.26 11.30
CA VAL A 273 -3.39 -27.92 11.79
C VAL A 273 -3.56 -26.86 10.70
N THR A 274 -3.29 -27.21 9.43
CA THR A 274 -3.49 -26.31 8.28
C THR A 274 -4.97 -25.98 8.07
N GLU A 275 -5.85 -26.98 8.15
CA GLU A 275 -7.30 -26.80 8.03
C GLU A 275 -7.85 -25.95 9.17
N MET A 276 -7.45 -26.21 10.41
CA MET A 276 -7.81 -25.43 11.59
C MET A 276 -7.37 -23.97 11.49
N ALA A 277 -6.21 -23.71 10.87
CA ALA A 277 -5.73 -22.36 10.62
C ALA A 277 -6.49 -21.63 9.52
N GLY A 278 -7.41 -22.29 8.82
CA GLY A 278 -8.20 -21.73 7.73
C GLY A 278 -7.41 -21.58 6.42
N PHE A 279 -6.45 -22.48 6.17
CA PHE A 279 -5.72 -22.56 4.92
C PHE A 279 -6.12 -23.82 4.14
N SER A 280 -6.28 -23.70 2.83
CA SER A 280 -6.62 -24.84 1.97
C SER A 280 -5.41 -25.73 1.66
N LYS A 281 -4.19 -25.19 1.76
CA LYS A 281 -2.95 -25.88 1.40
C LYS A 281 -1.80 -25.44 2.29
N ALA A 282 -0.92 -26.39 2.61
CA ALA A 282 0.39 -26.13 3.18
C ALA A 282 1.50 -26.29 2.13
N PHE A 283 2.68 -25.77 2.44
CA PHE A 283 3.89 -26.15 1.72
C PHE A 283 4.20 -27.63 1.98
N ILE A 284 4.49 -28.39 0.92
CA ILE A 284 5.08 -29.73 1.04
C ILE A 284 6.57 -29.57 1.35
N ILE A 285 7.26 -28.79 0.50
CA ILE A 285 8.68 -28.48 0.64
C ILE A 285 8.84 -27.13 1.30
N CYS A 286 9.47 -27.12 2.46
CA CYS A 286 9.98 -25.93 3.11
C CYS A 286 11.26 -26.31 3.86
N ALA A 287 12.04 -25.31 4.25
CA ALA A 287 13.18 -25.51 5.12
C ALA A 287 12.77 -25.28 6.57
N GLN A 288 13.53 -24.49 7.36
CA GLN A 288 13.04 -24.08 8.68
C GLN A 288 11.77 -23.22 8.58
N THR A 289 11.63 -22.45 7.49
CA THR A 289 10.63 -21.39 7.30
C THR A 289 9.85 -21.60 6.00
N TYR A 290 8.71 -20.92 5.85
CA TYR A 290 8.16 -20.74 4.51
C TYR A 290 9.15 -19.90 3.67
N THR A 291 9.20 -20.14 2.36
CA THR A 291 10.13 -19.43 1.48
C THR A 291 9.89 -17.91 1.51
N ARG A 292 10.92 -17.12 1.78
CA ARG A 292 10.84 -15.65 1.78
C ARG A 292 10.54 -15.04 0.40
N LYS A 293 10.57 -15.86 -0.66
CA LYS A 293 9.99 -15.49 -1.97
C LYS A 293 8.51 -15.13 -1.88
N LEU A 294 7.78 -15.73 -0.93
CA LEU A 294 6.37 -15.39 -0.71
C LEU A 294 6.21 -13.96 -0.21
N ASP A 295 7.11 -13.47 0.63
CA ASP A 295 7.10 -12.07 1.09
C ASP A 295 7.34 -11.11 -0.08
N VAL A 296 8.18 -11.49 -1.05
CA VAL A 296 8.38 -10.74 -2.30
C VAL A 296 7.07 -10.63 -3.07
N GLU A 297 6.33 -11.73 -3.27
CA GLU A 297 5.04 -11.69 -3.97
C GLU A 297 4.02 -10.80 -3.24
N VAL A 298 3.96 -10.90 -1.90
CA VAL A 298 3.05 -10.12 -1.06
C VAL A 298 3.33 -8.63 -1.17
N VAL A 299 4.58 -8.20 -1.00
CA VAL A 299 4.93 -6.77 -1.09
C VAL A 299 4.91 -6.27 -2.53
N SER A 300 5.16 -7.13 -3.53
CA SER A 300 5.14 -6.72 -4.95
C SER A 300 3.78 -6.21 -5.38
N VAL A 301 2.70 -6.91 -4.99
CA VAL A 301 1.35 -6.49 -5.35
C VAL A 301 0.96 -5.21 -4.64
N LEU A 302 1.38 -5.02 -3.38
CA LEU A 302 1.15 -3.77 -2.65
C LEU A 302 1.97 -2.61 -3.25
N SER A 303 3.20 -2.85 -3.67
CA SER A 303 4.07 -1.88 -4.36
C SER A 303 3.46 -1.44 -5.71
N SER A 304 2.94 -2.38 -6.50
CA SER A 304 2.20 -2.11 -7.74
C SER A 304 0.99 -1.21 -7.49
N PHE A 305 0.19 -1.52 -6.47
CA PHE A 305 -0.93 -0.69 -6.04
C PHE A 305 -0.49 0.73 -5.65
N GLY A 306 0.68 0.88 -5.03
CA GLY A 306 1.30 2.20 -4.80
C GLY A 306 1.47 2.99 -6.10
N GLY A 307 1.90 2.35 -7.19
CA GLY A 307 1.98 2.97 -8.51
C GLY A 307 0.64 3.50 -9.02
N THR A 308 -0.41 2.67 -8.95
CA THR A 308 -1.79 3.02 -9.31
C THR A 308 -2.26 4.29 -8.58
N ILE A 309 -2.11 4.30 -7.26
CA ILE A 309 -2.58 5.42 -6.43
C ILE A 309 -1.77 6.68 -6.66
N HIS A 310 -0.46 6.56 -6.80
CA HIS A 310 0.40 7.72 -7.05
C HIS A 310 -0.03 8.43 -8.34
N LYS A 311 -0.29 7.67 -9.40
CA LYS A 311 -0.77 8.18 -10.69
C LYS A 311 -2.15 8.85 -10.55
N MET A 312 -3.13 8.15 -9.99
CA MET A 312 -4.50 8.68 -9.84
C MET A 312 -4.53 9.97 -9.00
N CYS A 313 -3.88 9.96 -7.83
CA CYS A 313 -3.87 11.14 -6.96
C CYS A 313 -3.07 12.30 -7.56
N THR A 314 -2.06 12.02 -8.40
CA THR A 314 -1.36 13.06 -9.16
C THR A 314 -2.28 13.69 -10.21
N ASP A 315 -3.07 12.90 -10.95
CA ASP A 315 -4.07 13.45 -11.88
C ASP A 315 -5.06 14.37 -11.15
N ILE A 316 -5.59 13.95 -9.99
CA ILE A 316 -6.54 14.76 -9.21
C ILE A 316 -5.89 16.07 -8.74
N ARG A 317 -4.61 16.05 -8.32
CA ARG A 317 -3.87 17.26 -7.96
C ARG A 317 -3.71 18.23 -9.14
N LEU A 318 -3.46 17.70 -10.35
CA LEU A 318 -3.41 18.50 -11.58
C LEU A 318 -4.79 19.08 -11.91
N LEU A 319 -5.85 18.29 -11.81
CA LEU A 319 -7.22 18.76 -12.03
C LEU A 319 -7.67 19.81 -11.01
N ALA A 320 -7.21 19.71 -9.77
CA ALA A 320 -7.43 20.72 -8.73
C ALA A 320 -6.71 22.03 -9.07
N SER A 321 -5.49 21.97 -9.62
CA SER A 321 -4.79 23.17 -10.11
C SER A 321 -5.54 23.86 -11.26
N LEU A 322 -6.22 23.08 -12.09
CA LEU A 322 -7.13 23.55 -13.15
C LEU A 322 -8.49 24.00 -12.61
N LYS A 323 -8.80 23.73 -11.33
CA LYS A 323 -10.12 23.97 -10.72
C LYS A 323 -11.26 23.21 -11.43
N GLU A 324 -10.93 22.08 -12.07
CA GLU A 324 -11.93 21.24 -12.74
C GLU A 324 -12.52 20.21 -11.78
N ILE A 325 -11.68 19.64 -10.91
CA ILE A 325 -12.06 18.66 -9.90
C ILE A 325 -11.29 18.94 -8.61
N GLU A 326 -11.96 18.93 -7.47
CA GLU A 326 -11.35 19.04 -6.13
C GLU A 326 -11.64 17.80 -5.29
N GLU A 327 -10.75 17.51 -4.33
CA GLU A 327 -11.03 16.54 -3.27
C GLU A 327 -12.08 17.09 -2.28
N PRO A 328 -12.80 16.22 -1.54
CA PRO A 328 -13.77 16.68 -0.55
C PRO A 328 -13.13 17.58 0.51
N PHE A 329 -13.90 18.59 0.95
CA PHE A 329 -13.45 19.61 1.89
C PHE A 329 -14.46 19.74 3.03
N GLU A 330 -14.03 19.49 4.27
CA GLU A 330 -14.95 19.59 5.42
C GLU A 330 -15.34 21.04 5.69
N ILE A 331 -16.52 21.24 6.29
CA ILE A 331 -17.09 22.56 6.57
C ILE A 331 -16.12 23.43 7.41
N GLU A 332 -15.45 22.83 8.39
CA GLU A 332 -14.52 23.50 9.29
C GLU A 332 -13.04 23.34 8.88
N GLN A 333 -12.77 22.72 7.73
CA GLN A 333 -11.40 22.49 7.28
C GLN A 333 -10.71 23.81 6.91
N ILE A 334 -9.52 24.05 7.46
CA ILE A 334 -8.68 25.19 7.07
C ILE A 334 -7.71 24.74 5.99
N GLY A 335 -7.86 25.28 4.77
CA GLY A 335 -7.02 24.92 3.62
C GLY A 335 -5.62 25.55 3.66
N SER A 336 -5.48 26.75 4.22
CA SER A 336 -4.21 27.47 4.41
C SER A 336 -4.29 28.38 5.62
N SER A 337 -3.20 28.48 6.38
CA SER A 337 -3.09 29.38 7.53
C SER A 337 -3.11 30.87 7.16
N ALA A 338 -2.85 31.23 5.89
CA ALA A 338 -2.71 32.61 5.45
C ALA A 338 -3.63 33.02 4.28
N MET A 339 -4.14 32.05 3.50
CA MET A 339 -4.95 32.32 2.30
C MET A 339 -6.34 31.67 2.40
N PRO A 340 -7.39 32.40 2.81
CA PRO A 340 -8.70 31.82 3.12
C PRO A 340 -9.42 31.22 1.90
N TYR A 341 -9.10 31.66 0.69
CA TYR A 341 -9.68 31.13 -0.55
C TYR A 341 -8.95 29.87 -1.07
N LYS A 342 -7.79 29.50 -0.50
CA LYS A 342 -6.93 28.46 -1.05
C LYS A 342 -7.30 27.09 -0.48
N ARG A 343 -7.80 26.21 -1.34
CA ARG A 343 -8.02 24.78 -1.07
C ARG A 343 -6.88 23.97 -1.67
N ASN A 344 -6.26 23.11 -0.86
CA ASN A 344 -5.15 22.25 -1.27
C ASN A 344 -5.60 20.78 -1.31
N PRO A 345 -5.17 19.99 -2.30
CA PRO A 345 -5.47 18.57 -2.40
C PRO A 345 -4.62 17.73 -1.43
N MET A 346 -4.70 18.03 -0.13
CA MET A 346 -3.83 17.46 0.91
C MET A 346 -4.02 15.96 1.11
N ARG A 347 -5.23 15.42 0.86
CA ARG A 347 -5.52 14.00 0.97
C ARG A 347 -4.86 13.26 -0.19
N CYS A 348 -5.01 13.77 -1.42
CA CYS A 348 -4.29 13.24 -2.59
C CYS A 348 -2.76 13.34 -2.43
N GLU A 349 -2.24 14.43 -1.87
CA GLU A 349 -0.80 14.58 -1.59
C GLU A 349 -0.30 13.56 -0.57
N ARG A 350 -1.08 13.30 0.49
CA ARG A 350 -0.80 12.24 1.47
C ARG A 350 -0.79 10.86 0.82
N CYS A 351 -1.78 10.55 -0.02
CA CYS A 351 -1.82 9.31 -0.80
C CYS A 351 -0.56 9.16 -1.67
N CYS A 352 -0.16 10.19 -2.44
CA CYS A 352 1.08 10.15 -3.23
C CYS A 352 2.32 9.94 -2.35
N SER A 353 2.39 10.56 -1.17
CA SER A 353 3.53 10.43 -0.27
C SER A 353 3.68 9.00 0.26
N LEU A 354 2.59 8.43 0.76
CA LEU A 354 2.56 7.07 1.31
C LEU A 354 2.69 6.01 0.22
N ALA A 355 2.08 6.22 -0.94
CA ALA A 355 2.23 5.34 -2.09
C ALA A 355 3.69 5.20 -2.52
N ARG A 356 4.47 6.28 -2.45
CA ARG A 356 5.91 6.24 -2.73
C ARG A 356 6.69 5.40 -1.71
N HIS A 357 6.33 5.46 -0.43
CA HIS A 357 6.91 4.59 0.60
C HIS A 357 6.61 3.12 0.28
N LEU A 358 5.34 2.81 -0.01
CA LEU A 358 4.88 1.46 -0.35
C LEU A 358 5.60 0.89 -1.58
N MET A 359 5.82 1.71 -2.61
CA MET A 359 6.59 1.33 -3.78
C MET A 359 8.05 0.97 -3.43
N THR A 360 8.63 1.67 -2.46
CA THR A 360 10.06 1.53 -2.09
C THR A 360 10.31 0.27 -1.25
N LEU A 361 9.35 -0.13 -0.41
CA LEU A 361 9.46 -1.27 0.50
C LEU A 361 9.72 -2.61 -0.22
N ILE A 362 9.49 -2.73 -1.53
CA ILE A 362 9.72 -4.00 -2.26
C ILE A 362 11.19 -4.47 -2.24
N ASN A 363 12.14 -3.55 -2.08
CA ASN A 363 13.55 -3.90 -2.05
C ASN A 363 13.92 -4.73 -0.80
N ASP A 364 13.19 -4.55 0.30
CA ASP A 364 13.43 -5.27 1.55
C ASP A 364 13.25 -6.79 1.40
N PRO A 365 12.08 -7.32 0.98
CA PRO A 365 11.92 -8.76 0.78
C PRO A 365 12.73 -9.29 -0.40
N LEU A 366 12.99 -8.49 -1.45
CA LEU A 366 13.87 -8.89 -2.55
C LEU A 366 15.30 -9.17 -2.06
N GLY A 367 15.88 -8.21 -1.34
CA GLY A 367 17.19 -8.34 -0.72
C GLY A 367 17.23 -9.51 0.26
N THR A 368 16.26 -9.55 1.19
CA THR A 368 16.15 -10.60 2.21
C THR A 368 16.08 -12.00 1.62
N HIS A 369 15.24 -12.21 0.59
CA HIS A 369 15.12 -13.52 -0.03
C HIS A 369 16.41 -13.96 -0.73
N SER A 370 17.09 -13.03 -1.39
CA SER A 370 18.29 -13.32 -2.19
C SER A 370 19.48 -13.84 -1.38
N VAL A 371 19.51 -13.54 -0.08
CA VAL A 371 20.61 -13.90 0.83
C VAL A 371 20.20 -14.92 1.90
N GLN A 372 19.03 -15.56 1.81
CA GLN A 372 18.70 -16.67 2.70
C GLN A 372 19.64 -17.85 2.42
N TRP A 373 20.54 -18.15 3.37
CA TRP A 373 21.49 -19.26 3.21
C TRP A 373 20.85 -20.58 3.64
N MET A 374 20.91 -21.57 2.74
CA MET A 374 20.47 -22.95 2.99
C MET A 374 19.07 -23.00 3.64
N GLU A 375 18.91 -23.66 4.80
CA GLU A 375 17.61 -23.87 5.40
C GLU A 375 17.01 -22.64 6.14
N ARG A 376 17.84 -21.65 6.51
CA ARG A 376 17.46 -20.32 7.05
C ARG A 376 18.68 -19.57 7.60
N THR A 377 18.67 -18.25 7.44
CA THR A 377 19.43 -17.30 8.27
C THR A 377 18.48 -16.30 8.95
N LEU A 378 18.85 -15.79 10.13
CA LEU A 378 17.95 -15.01 11.01
C LEU A 378 17.92 -13.50 10.68
N ASP A 379 18.72 -13.05 9.72
CA ASP A 379 18.76 -11.68 9.23
C ASP A 379 17.42 -11.21 8.63
N ASP A 380 16.55 -12.15 8.25
CA ASP A 380 15.16 -11.86 7.85
C ASP A 380 14.28 -11.34 8.98
N SER A 381 14.55 -11.73 10.23
CA SER A 381 13.64 -11.53 11.37
C SER A 381 13.41 -10.05 11.65
N ALA A 382 14.47 -9.25 11.72
CA ALA A 382 14.35 -7.82 12.01
C ALA A 382 13.72 -7.06 10.84
N ASN A 383 14.13 -7.36 9.60
CA ASN A 383 13.62 -6.71 8.40
C ASN A 383 12.11 -6.96 8.22
N LYS A 384 11.65 -8.22 8.33
CA LYS A 384 10.23 -8.60 8.20
C LYS A 384 9.33 -7.94 9.24
N ARG A 385 9.82 -7.70 10.46
CA ARG A 385 9.08 -6.99 11.52
C ARG A 385 8.79 -5.53 11.18
N ILE A 386 9.51 -4.96 10.21
CA ILE A 386 9.33 -3.60 9.72
C ILE A 386 8.55 -3.65 8.40
N CYS A 387 9.12 -4.27 7.36
CA CYS A 387 8.63 -4.10 5.99
C CYS A 387 7.25 -4.70 5.76
N ILE A 388 6.91 -5.84 6.39
CA ILE A 388 5.61 -6.48 6.20
C ILE A 388 4.49 -5.67 6.87
N PRO A 389 4.52 -5.36 8.19
CA PRO A 389 3.49 -4.53 8.79
C PRO A 389 3.38 -3.16 8.14
N GLU A 390 4.51 -2.49 7.85
CA GLU A 390 4.48 -1.17 7.23
C GLU A 390 3.87 -1.20 5.83
N ALA A 391 4.09 -2.24 5.03
CA ALA A 391 3.46 -2.35 3.71
C ALA A 391 1.93 -2.44 3.81
N PHE A 392 1.41 -3.31 4.69
CA PHE A 392 -0.04 -3.46 4.89
C PHE A 392 -0.67 -2.22 5.53
N LEU A 393 -0.05 -1.63 6.56
CA LEU A 393 -0.52 -0.40 7.19
C LEU A 393 -0.54 0.75 6.18
N THR A 394 0.50 0.89 5.36
CA THR A 394 0.57 1.96 4.34
C THR A 394 -0.52 1.77 3.29
N ALA A 395 -0.71 0.56 2.77
CA ALA A 395 -1.79 0.25 1.83
C ALA A 395 -3.18 0.52 2.43
N ASP A 396 -3.37 0.18 3.71
CA ASP A 396 -4.60 0.41 4.45
C ASP A 396 -4.95 1.89 4.56
N ILE A 397 -3.98 2.71 4.96
CA ILE A 397 -4.13 4.17 5.06
C ILE A 397 -4.49 4.76 3.70
N ILE A 398 -3.79 4.32 2.66
CA ILE A 398 -4.01 4.78 1.29
C ILE A 398 -5.45 4.46 0.86
N LEU A 399 -5.91 3.22 1.03
CA LEU A 399 -7.27 2.83 0.66
C LEU A 399 -8.33 3.57 1.49
N PHE A 400 -8.09 3.78 2.77
CA PHE A 400 -9.00 4.52 3.63
C PHE A 400 -9.10 5.99 3.21
N THR A 401 -7.96 6.62 2.91
CA THR A 401 -7.90 8.01 2.42
C THR A 401 -8.51 8.13 1.02
N LEU A 402 -8.23 7.16 0.14
CA LEU A 402 -8.78 7.11 -1.20
C LEU A 402 -10.30 6.96 -1.20
N LEU A 403 -10.84 6.11 -0.34
CA LEU A 403 -12.27 5.92 -0.21
C LEU A 403 -12.97 7.24 0.14
N ASN A 404 -12.43 7.96 1.12
CA ASN A 404 -12.93 9.30 1.47
C ASN A 404 -12.85 10.28 0.29
N ILE A 405 -11.75 10.28 -0.47
CA ILE A 405 -11.61 11.11 -1.68
C ILE A 405 -12.69 10.74 -2.70
N SER A 406 -12.81 9.45 -3.03
CA SER A 406 -13.74 8.92 -4.04
C SER A 406 -15.22 9.13 -3.67
N GLU A 407 -15.54 9.20 -2.38
CA GLU A 407 -16.90 9.46 -1.88
C GLU A 407 -17.33 10.92 -2.04
N GLY A 408 -16.40 11.86 -2.23
CA GLY A 408 -16.71 13.29 -2.21
C GLY A 408 -15.95 14.14 -3.22
N LEU A 409 -15.52 13.56 -4.35
CA LEU A 409 -14.97 14.33 -5.46
C LEU A 409 -15.98 15.40 -5.92
N VAL A 410 -15.52 16.64 -6.02
CA VAL A 410 -16.35 17.76 -6.48
C VAL A 410 -15.93 18.15 -7.89
N VAL A 411 -16.87 18.13 -8.84
CA VAL A 411 -16.63 18.52 -10.24
C VAL A 411 -17.18 19.92 -10.48
N TYR A 412 -16.47 20.73 -11.28
CA TYR A 412 -16.88 22.08 -11.66
C TYR A 412 -17.15 22.18 -13.17
N PRO A 413 -18.33 21.76 -13.67
CA PRO A 413 -18.64 21.72 -15.10
C PRO A 413 -18.45 23.05 -15.83
N LYS A 414 -18.69 24.18 -15.16
CA LYS A 414 -18.55 25.52 -15.77
C LYS A 414 -17.10 25.95 -15.98
N VAL A 415 -16.18 25.50 -15.12
CA VAL A 415 -14.74 25.71 -15.34
C VAL A 415 -14.27 24.84 -16.51
N ILE A 416 -14.70 23.58 -16.54
CA ILE A 416 -14.40 22.64 -17.63
C ILE A 416 -14.91 23.19 -18.97
N GLU A 417 -16.16 23.65 -19.02
CA GLU A 417 -16.76 24.26 -20.22
C GLU A 417 -15.95 25.49 -20.69
N LYS A 418 -15.50 26.34 -19.76
CA LYS A 418 -14.65 27.49 -20.06
C LYS A 418 -13.32 27.07 -20.70
N HIS A 419 -12.63 26.08 -20.14
CA HIS A 419 -11.36 25.60 -20.70
C HIS A 419 -11.55 24.96 -22.07
N ILE A 420 -12.62 24.17 -22.27
CA ILE A 420 -12.95 23.63 -23.59
C ILE A 420 -13.14 24.76 -24.59
N LYS A 421 -13.89 25.81 -24.25
CA LYS A 421 -14.12 26.96 -25.15
C LYS A 421 -12.82 27.66 -25.58
N GLN A 422 -11.80 27.65 -24.74
CA GLN A 422 -10.51 28.28 -25.04
C GLN A 422 -9.68 27.47 -26.05
N GLU A 423 -9.80 26.14 -26.05
CA GLU A 423 -8.93 25.24 -26.83
C GLU A 423 -9.64 24.55 -28.01
N LEU A 424 -10.95 24.29 -27.90
CA LEU A 424 -11.73 23.60 -28.92
C LEU A 424 -11.67 24.25 -30.31
N PRO A 425 -11.61 25.59 -30.46
CA PRO A 425 -11.44 26.20 -31.78
C PRO A 425 -10.19 25.70 -32.52
N PHE A 426 -9.08 25.47 -31.83
CA PHE A 426 -7.86 24.93 -32.45
C PHE A 426 -8.03 23.46 -32.85
N MET A 427 -8.71 22.66 -32.03
CA MET A 427 -8.97 21.25 -32.29
C MET A 427 -10.03 21.01 -33.37
N ALA A 428 -10.95 21.95 -33.56
CA ALA A 428 -12.04 21.87 -34.53
C ALA A 428 -11.62 22.21 -35.97
N THR A 429 -10.35 22.55 -36.21
CA THR A 429 -9.87 23.01 -37.52
C THR A 429 -10.15 22.01 -38.66
N GLU A 430 -9.97 20.69 -38.43
CA GLU A 430 -10.32 19.68 -39.43
C GLU A 430 -11.85 19.62 -39.68
N ASN A 431 -12.68 19.75 -38.64
CA ASN A 431 -14.14 19.78 -38.79
C ASN A 431 -14.59 20.99 -39.62
N LEU A 432 -13.95 22.15 -39.43
CA LEU A 432 -14.20 23.35 -40.23
C LEU A 432 -13.80 23.13 -41.70
N ILE A 433 -12.65 22.50 -41.95
CA ILE A 433 -12.20 22.14 -43.30
C ILE A 433 -13.19 21.19 -43.97
N MET A 434 -13.62 20.13 -43.27
CA MET A 434 -14.60 19.18 -43.79
C MET A 434 -15.93 19.85 -44.12
N ALA A 435 -16.39 20.78 -43.29
CA ALA A 435 -17.61 21.54 -43.53
C ALA A 435 -17.49 22.44 -44.77
N MET A 436 -16.35 23.10 -44.97
CA MET A 436 -16.07 23.92 -46.15
C MET A 436 -16.01 23.09 -47.43
N VAL A 437 -15.34 21.93 -47.39
CA VAL A 437 -15.29 20.99 -48.53
C VAL A 437 -16.70 20.49 -48.87
N SER A 438 -17.51 20.14 -47.87
CA SER A 438 -18.90 19.71 -48.07
C SER A 438 -19.79 20.82 -48.66
N ALA A 439 -19.42 22.09 -48.46
CA ALA A 439 -20.07 23.25 -49.06
C ALA A 439 -19.52 23.62 -50.46
N GLY A 440 -18.63 22.80 -51.04
CA GLY A 440 -18.05 22.99 -52.37
C GLY A 440 -16.69 23.70 -52.39
N GLY A 441 -16.07 23.96 -51.23
CA GLY A 441 -14.76 24.61 -51.14
C GLY A 441 -13.56 23.70 -51.42
N ASN A 442 -12.41 24.30 -51.76
CA ASN A 442 -11.15 23.56 -51.96
C ASN A 442 -10.48 23.26 -50.60
N ARG A 443 -10.14 21.98 -50.35
CA ARG A 443 -9.51 21.55 -49.09
C ARG A 443 -8.19 22.26 -48.80
N GLN A 444 -7.30 22.37 -49.80
CA GLN A 444 -5.95 22.89 -49.61
C GLN A 444 -5.97 24.40 -49.35
N GLU A 445 -6.83 25.13 -50.05
CA GLU A 445 -7.05 26.55 -49.81
C GLU A 445 -7.64 26.80 -48.41
N CYS A 446 -8.64 26.01 -48.02
CA CYS A 446 -9.27 26.10 -46.70
C CYS A 446 -8.25 25.84 -45.58
N HIS A 447 -7.42 24.81 -45.75
CA HIS A 447 -6.37 24.46 -44.80
C HIS A 447 -5.38 25.63 -44.61
N GLU A 448 -4.91 26.25 -45.69
CA GLU A 448 -3.94 27.35 -45.58
C GLU A 448 -4.54 28.61 -44.93
N LYS A 449 -5.80 28.91 -45.23
CA LYS A 449 -6.54 30.00 -44.59
C LYS A 449 -6.72 29.76 -43.09
N ILE A 450 -7.23 28.58 -42.70
CA ILE A 450 -7.44 28.28 -41.28
C ILE A 450 -6.12 28.20 -40.52
N ARG A 451 -5.04 27.71 -41.14
CA ARG A 451 -3.68 27.69 -40.57
C ARG A 451 -3.21 29.11 -40.23
N THR A 452 -3.37 30.05 -41.15
CA THR A 452 -2.97 31.45 -40.96
C THR A 452 -3.79 32.12 -39.84
N LEU A 453 -5.10 31.90 -39.79
CA LEU A 453 -5.95 32.42 -38.71
C LEU A 453 -5.59 31.80 -37.35
N SER A 454 -5.31 30.50 -37.33
CA SER A 454 -4.91 29.78 -36.11
C SER A 454 -3.58 30.27 -35.55
N GLN A 455 -2.59 30.56 -36.41
CA GLN A 455 -1.31 31.13 -35.99
C GLN A 455 -1.50 32.50 -35.34
N LYS A 456 -2.31 33.39 -35.93
CA LYS A 456 -2.63 34.69 -35.35
C LYS A 456 -3.34 34.59 -33.99
N ALA A 457 -4.30 33.68 -33.88
CA ALA A 457 -5.00 33.44 -32.61
C ALA A 457 -4.05 32.84 -31.55
N ALA A 458 -3.14 31.93 -31.93
CA ALA A 458 -2.15 31.37 -31.03
C ALA A 458 -1.11 32.41 -30.57
N GLU A 459 -0.64 33.29 -31.47
CA GLU A 459 0.22 34.43 -31.13
C GLU A 459 -0.46 35.35 -30.13
N ARG A 460 -1.73 35.73 -30.37
CA ARG A 460 -2.53 36.53 -29.45
C ARG A 460 -2.62 35.91 -28.05
N VAL A 461 -2.85 34.61 -27.95
CA VAL A 461 -2.92 33.91 -26.66
C VAL A 461 -1.55 33.92 -25.96
N LYS A 462 -0.47 33.61 -26.67
CA LYS A 462 0.85 33.39 -26.08
C LYS A 462 1.66 34.66 -25.85
N MET A 463 1.58 35.62 -26.77
CA MET A 463 2.37 36.86 -26.74
C MET A 463 1.64 37.98 -26.01
N ASP A 464 0.31 38.05 -26.13
CA ASP A 464 -0.48 39.14 -25.56
C ASP A 464 -1.26 38.72 -24.30
N GLY A 465 -1.36 37.42 -24.00
CA GLY A 465 -2.12 36.92 -22.85
C GLY A 465 -3.63 37.12 -22.96
N LEU A 466 -4.16 37.21 -24.18
CA LEU A 466 -5.57 37.47 -24.46
C LEU A 466 -6.33 36.18 -24.80
N ASP A 467 -7.66 36.22 -24.73
CA ASP A 467 -8.51 35.07 -25.09
C ASP A 467 -8.36 34.67 -26.57
N ASN A 468 -8.54 33.38 -26.83
CA ASN A 468 -8.58 32.81 -28.17
C ASN A 468 -9.75 33.40 -28.97
N ASP A 469 -9.44 34.08 -30.08
CA ASP A 469 -10.40 34.73 -30.96
C ASP A 469 -10.54 34.05 -32.33
N LEU A 470 -10.07 32.79 -32.49
CA LEU A 470 -10.09 32.07 -33.76
C LEU A 470 -11.50 32.00 -34.37
N VAL A 471 -12.52 31.77 -33.55
CA VAL A 471 -13.92 31.70 -34.01
C VAL A 471 -14.36 33.03 -34.61
N GLU A 472 -14.00 34.16 -33.98
CA GLU A 472 -14.36 35.49 -34.47
C GLU A 472 -13.59 35.85 -35.74
N ARG A 473 -12.34 35.40 -35.86
CA ARG A 473 -11.56 35.52 -37.10
C ARG A 473 -12.20 34.74 -38.25
N VAL A 474 -12.67 33.51 -37.99
CA VAL A 474 -13.38 32.67 -38.98
C VAL A 474 -14.70 33.34 -39.39
N LYS A 475 -15.49 33.86 -38.47
CA LYS A 475 -16.73 34.59 -38.78
C LYS A 475 -16.50 35.85 -39.63
N SER A 476 -15.36 36.51 -39.44
CA SER A 476 -15.03 37.78 -40.11
C SER A 476 -14.39 37.60 -41.48
N ASP A 477 -13.84 36.41 -41.78
CA ASP A 477 -13.22 36.13 -43.08
C ASP A 477 -14.30 35.66 -44.08
N PRO A 478 -14.54 36.41 -45.19
CA PRO A 478 -15.57 36.09 -46.17
C PRO A 478 -15.45 34.69 -46.78
N TYR A 479 -14.26 34.08 -46.77
CA TYR A 479 -14.06 32.73 -47.26
C TYR A 479 -14.92 31.70 -46.53
N PHE A 480 -15.16 31.88 -45.23
CA PHE A 480 -15.90 30.91 -44.41
C PHE A 480 -17.41 31.17 -44.38
N ALA A 481 -17.92 32.15 -45.15
CA ALA A 481 -19.35 32.47 -45.22
C ALA A 481 -20.28 31.23 -45.38
N PRO A 482 -19.93 30.19 -46.18
CA PRO A 482 -20.79 29.02 -46.35
C PRO A 482 -21.01 28.16 -45.08
N ILE A 483 -20.17 28.31 -44.05
CA ILE A 483 -20.23 27.50 -42.82
C ILE A 483 -20.56 28.29 -41.56
N ILE A 484 -20.69 29.62 -41.63
CA ILE A 484 -20.92 30.48 -40.46
C ILE A 484 -22.15 30.03 -39.67
N ASN A 485 -23.25 29.70 -40.35
CA ASN A 485 -24.50 29.23 -39.72
C ASN A 485 -24.39 27.84 -39.07
N LYS A 486 -23.29 27.10 -39.31
CA LYS A 486 -23.03 25.79 -38.74
C LYS A 486 -22.00 25.82 -37.61
N LEU A 487 -21.34 26.96 -37.34
CA LEU A 487 -20.23 27.04 -36.39
C LEU A 487 -20.61 26.58 -34.99
N ASP A 488 -21.79 26.93 -34.48
CA ASP A 488 -22.22 26.50 -33.15
C ASP A 488 -22.33 24.98 -33.03
N VAL A 489 -22.78 24.31 -34.09
CA VAL A 489 -22.87 22.85 -34.16
C VAL A 489 -21.48 22.22 -34.34
N LEU A 490 -20.63 22.81 -35.18
CA LEU A 490 -19.26 22.35 -35.45
C LEU A 490 -18.33 22.52 -34.24
N LEU A 491 -18.72 23.36 -33.27
CA LEU A 491 -18.01 23.61 -32.02
C LEU A 491 -18.74 23.03 -30.80
N ASP A 492 -19.76 22.19 -30.99
CA ASP A 492 -20.40 21.49 -29.87
C ASP A 492 -19.45 20.42 -29.32
N ALA A 493 -18.93 20.67 -28.11
CA ALA A 493 -18.03 19.77 -27.39
C ALA A 493 -18.54 18.32 -27.29
N LYS A 494 -19.87 18.10 -27.27
CA LYS A 494 -20.46 16.75 -27.23
C LYS A 494 -20.18 15.93 -28.49
N THR A 495 -19.83 16.57 -29.60
CA THR A 495 -19.46 15.89 -30.84
C THR A 495 -17.99 15.48 -30.89
N PHE A 496 -17.16 15.98 -29.95
CA PHE A 496 -15.71 15.73 -29.91
C PHE A 496 -15.27 14.68 -28.89
N ILE A 497 -16.21 14.05 -28.16
CA ILE A 497 -15.90 13.04 -27.14
C ILE A 497 -15.86 11.60 -27.69
N GLY A 498 -16.07 11.41 -28.99
CA GLY A 498 -16.02 10.10 -29.65
C GLY A 498 -16.94 9.08 -28.96
N ARG A 499 -16.42 7.87 -28.71
CA ARG A 499 -17.13 6.77 -28.02
C ARG A 499 -17.00 6.82 -26.49
N ALA A 500 -16.60 7.95 -25.91
CA ALA A 500 -16.25 8.00 -24.50
C ALA A 500 -17.40 7.52 -23.56
N PRO A 501 -18.66 7.95 -23.74
CA PRO A 501 -19.76 7.45 -22.91
C PRO A 501 -19.99 5.94 -23.08
N GLU A 502 -20.00 5.43 -24.31
CA GLU A 502 -20.23 4.00 -24.57
C GLU A 502 -19.12 3.13 -23.97
N GLN A 503 -17.87 3.60 -24.03
CA GLN A 503 -16.73 2.93 -23.41
C GLN A 503 -16.88 2.84 -21.89
N VAL A 504 -17.41 3.88 -21.24
CA VAL A 504 -17.68 3.87 -19.78
C VAL A 504 -18.69 2.77 -19.43
N TYR A 505 -19.84 2.74 -20.10
CA TYR A 505 -20.88 1.74 -19.82
C TYR A 505 -20.46 0.32 -20.18
N GLU A 506 -19.74 0.13 -21.29
CA GLU A 506 -19.21 -1.16 -21.71
C GLU A 506 -18.19 -1.70 -20.71
N PHE A 507 -17.24 -0.87 -20.27
CA PHE A 507 -16.24 -1.25 -19.27
C PHE A 507 -16.87 -1.62 -17.93
N ILE A 508 -17.84 -0.83 -17.46
CA ILE A 508 -18.51 -1.10 -16.18
C ILE A 508 -19.26 -2.44 -16.22
N SER A 509 -20.07 -2.67 -17.25
CA SER A 509 -20.87 -3.89 -17.36
C SER A 509 -20.03 -5.15 -17.60
N ARG A 510 -18.93 -5.05 -18.37
CA ARG A 510 -18.12 -6.22 -18.76
C ARG A 510 -16.98 -6.54 -17.82
N GLU A 511 -16.43 -5.56 -17.11
CA GLU A 511 -15.23 -5.75 -16.29
C GLU A 511 -15.45 -5.43 -14.81
N VAL A 512 -16.06 -4.29 -14.51
CA VAL A 512 -16.26 -3.87 -13.12
C VAL A 512 -17.31 -4.72 -12.40
N GLU A 513 -18.53 -4.80 -12.94
CA GLU A 513 -19.63 -5.52 -12.30
C GLU A 513 -19.29 -7.00 -12.05
N PRO A 514 -18.69 -7.74 -13.01
CA PRO A 514 -18.25 -9.12 -12.75
C PRO A 514 -17.17 -9.22 -11.66
N ALA A 515 -16.22 -8.29 -11.60
CA ALA A 515 -15.17 -8.28 -10.58
C ALA A 515 -15.73 -8.01 -9.17
N LEU A 516 -16.76 -7.18 -9.07
CA LEU A 516 -17.40 -6.82 -7.80
C LEU A 516 -18.49 -7.81 -7.35
N LYS A 517 -18.93 -8.72 -8.22
CA LYS A 517 -20.06 -9.63 -7.98
C LYS A 517 -19.96 -10.42 -6.67
N ASN A 518 -18.76 -10.87 -6.31
CA ASN A 518 -18.53 -11.69 -5.11
C ASN A 518 -18.44 -10.86 -3.82
N TYR A 519 -18.55 -9.53 -3.90
CA TYR A 519 -18.39 -8.61 -2.78
C TYR A 519 -19.67 -7.83 -2.47
N ALA A 520 -20.83 -8.31 -2.92
CA ALA A 520 -22.11 -7.63 -2.74
C ALA A 520 -22.43 -7.31 -1.26
N SER A 521 -21.98 -8.14 -0.32
CA SER A 521 -22.15 -7.91 1.14
C SER A 521 -21.24 -6.80 1.69
N THR A 522 -20.08 -6.56 1.06
CA THR A 522 -19.13 -5.49 1.43
C THR A 522 -19.55 -4.14 0.84
N ILE A 523 -20.24 -4.17 -0.30
CA ILE A 523 -20.71 -3.01 -1.05
C ILE A 523 -22.00 -2.50 -0.40
N THR A 524 -21.88 -1.48 0.46
CA THR A 524 -23.08 -0.84 1.03
C THR A 524 -23.76 0.03 -0.03
N PRO A 525 -25.07 -0.16 -0.28
CA PRO A 525 -25.84 0.78 -1.08
C PRO A 525 -26.02 2.04 -0.23
N ASN A 526 -25.30 3.10 -0.60
CA ASN A 526 -25.42 4.46 -0.02
C ASN A 526 -25.04 4.57 1.46
N ALA A 527 -23.73 4.64 1.75
CA ALA A 527 -23.31 5.29 2.98
C ALA A 527 -23.66 6.79 2.86
N THR A 528 -24.58 7.28 3.71
CA THR A 528 -25.06 8.67 3.69
C THR A 528 -24.06 9.69 4.26
N LYS A 529 -22.91 9.22 4.77
CA LYS A 529 -21.83 10.06 5.28
C LYS A 529 -20.48 9.62 4.68
N PRO A 530 -19.62 10.56 4.27
CA PRO A 530 -18.25 10.26 3.86
C PRO A 530 -17.50 9.53 4.98
N THR A 531 -16.56 8.67 4.59
CA THR A 531 -15.67 7.98 5.52
C THR A 531 -14.87 8.99 6.34
N GLU A 532 -15.03 8.97 7.68
CA GLU A 532 -14.27 9.84 8.59
C GLU A 532 -12.81 9.38 8.69
N LEU A 533 -11.86 10.28 8.44
CA LEU A 533 -10.43 9.96 8.48
C LEU A 533 -9.88 10.02 9.91
N ASN A 534 -8.96 9.10 10.22
CA ASN A 534 -8.16 9.18 11.44
C ASN A 534 -7.24 10.41 11.36
N VAL A 535 -7.11 11.14 12.48
CA VAL A 535 -6.33 12.39 12.59
C VAL A 535 -5.05 12.19 13.37
#